data_AF-A0A9E5QNT0-F1
#
_entry.id   AF-A0A9E5QNT0-F1
#
_cell.length_a   1.000
_cell.length_b   1.000
_cell.length_c   1.000
_cell.angle_alpha   90.00
_cell.angle_beta   90.00
_cell.angle_gamma   90.00
#
_symmetry.space_group_name_H-M   'P 1'
#
loop_
_entity.id
_entity.type
_entity.pdbx_description
1 polymer ?
#
loop_
_entity_poly.entity_id
_entity_poly.type
_entity_poly.pdbx_seq_one_letter_code
_entity_poly.pdbx_strand_id
1 'polypeptide(L)'
;QQQRRLRLPDATTIHDMVLAGPYLVFCLPPIAIDILPVVLKLKPYADALLWQPELGMRLWIIDRQAFTLVSEQVVEPWYQWHFGNSYVDAQGHIHFESVRYDDFATNEYLREMATGRTHTASLGTLWHFELDPHSAQLLHRECVVNESCEFPVIAAADYGQANAPTWLNLRHLGSNLGEDYLGEIGCWHQGRLHRTQFAAHQYPSEPIHVQTASGAWIVSVVSDTQQHSSEFWIWDASAIEAEPVCRLGLPQLIPLGFHGTWAACP
;
A
#
# COMPACT_ATOMS: atom_id res chain seq x y z
N GLN A 1 14.76 -25.19 -9.54
CA GLN A 1 13.93 -24.26 -8.74
C GLN A 1 13.84 -24.83 -7.34
N GLN A 2 14.21 -24.07 -6.31
CA GLN A 2 13.99 -24.47 -4.91
C GLN A 2 12.53 -24.16 -4.55
N GLN A 3 11.88 -25.06 -3.82
CA GLN A 3 10.52 -24.87 -3.33
C GLN A 3 10.46 -25.34 -1.87
N ARG A 4 9.86 -24.53 -1.01
CA ARG A 4 9.58 -24.89 0.38
C ARG A 4 8.14 -24.53 0.72
N ARG A 5 7.55 -25.29 1.65
CA ARG A 5 6.22 -25.04 2.19
C ARG A 5 6.37 -24.74 3.68
N LEU A 6 5.85 -23.60 4.10
CA LEU A 6 5.72 -23.24 5.51
C LEU A 6 4.23 -23.27 5.85
N ARG A 7 3.88 -23.89 6.97
CA ARG A 7 2.49 -24.05 7.38
C ARG A 7 2.12 -22.89 8.27
N LEU A 8 1.14 -22.09 7.84
CA LEU A 8 0.56 -21.05 8.68
C LEU A 8 -0.08 -21.68 9.93
N PRO A 9 0.04 -21.03 11.10
CA PRO A 9 -0.56 -21.51 12.33
C PRO A 9 -2.10 -21.50 12.25
N ASP A 10 -2.65 -20.44 11.65
CA ASP A 10 -4.09 -20.25 11.41
C ASP A 10 -4.34 -19.78 9.98
N ALA A 11 -5.59 -19.90 9.53
CA ALA A 11 -6.01 -19.36 8.24
C ALA A 11 -6.18 -17.84 8.36
N THR A 12 -5.38 -17.08 7.60
CA THR A 12 -5.44 -15.62 7.49
C THR A 12 -5.21 -15.20 6.03
N THR A 13 -5.39 -13.92 5.73
CA THR A 13 -5.16 -13.35 4.40
C THR A 13 -3.78 -12.71 4.32
N ILE A 14 -3.04 -13.05 3.27
CA ILE A 14 -1.75 -12.44 2.93
C ILE A 14 -1.96 -11.77 1.57
N HIS A 15 -2.02 -10.43 1.56
CA HIS A 15 -2.19 -9.65 0.34
C HIS A 15 -0.84 -9.35 -0.32
N ASP A 16 0.12 -8.91 0.49
CA ASP A 16 1.44 -8.46 0.03
C ASP A 16 2.55 -8.92 1.00
N MET A 17 3.81 -8.68 0.65
CA MET A 17 4.98 -8.97 1.47
C MET A 17 6.09 -7.93 1.28
N VAL A 18 6.93 -7.77 2.29
CA VAL A 18 8.12 -6.91 2.20
C VAL A 18 9.30 -7.73 1.67
N LEU A 19 10.08 -7.11 0.79
CA LEU A 19 11.37 -7.63 0.33
C LEU A 19 12.50 -6.70 0.82
N ALA A 20 13.23 -7.12 1.85
CA ALA A 20 14.32 -6.33 2.43
C ALA A 20 15.62 -7.15 2.44
N GLY A 21 16.53 -6.87 1.50
CA GLY A 21 17.82 -7.54 1.42
C GLY A 21 17.71 -9.07 1.28
N PRO A 22 18.21 -9.87 2.25
CA PRO A 22 18.09 -11.32 2.24
C PRO A 22 16.75 -11.83 2.80
N TYR A 23 15.85 -10.95 3.26
CA TYR A 23 14.64 -11.32 3.99
C TYR A 23 13.36 -11.04 3.21
N LEU A 24 12.37 -11.90 3.42
CA LEU A 24 10.97 -11.65 3.15
C LEU A 24 10.26 -11.46 4.49
N VAL A 25 9.53 -10.35 4.68
CA VAL A 25 8.71 -10.12 5.87
C VAL A 25 7.25 -10.31 5.49
N PHE A 26 6.57 -11.17 6.22
CA PHE A 26 5.13 -11.33 6.15
C PHE A 26 4.53 -10.81 7.45
N CYS A 27 3.64 -9.85 7.32
CA CYS A 27 2.76 -9.43 8.39
C CYS A 27 1.45 -10.17 8.23
N LEU A 28 1.17 -11.11 9.14
CA LEU A 28 0.00 -11.96 9.12
C LEU A 28 -1.06 -11.34 10.03
N PRO A 29 -2.06 -10.62 9.48
CA PRO A 29 -3.06 -9.94 10.29
C PRO A 29 -3.92 -10.96 11.05
N PRO A 30 -4.51 -10.56 12.18
CA PRO A 30 -5.41 -11.40 12.95
C PRO A 30 -6.79 -11.49 12.30
N ILE A 31 -6.85 -12.07 11.11
CA ILE A 31 -8.08 -12.35 10.38
C ILE A 31 -8.30 -13.85 10.39
N ALA A 32 -9.45 -14.27 10.93
CA ALA A 32 -9.94 -15.63 10.79
C ALA A 32 -10.87 -15.74 9.60
N ILE A 33 -10.88 -16.91 8.97
CA ILE A 33 -11.76 -17.22 7.84
C ILE A 33 -12.82 -18.22 8.28
N ASP A 34 -14.08 -17.78 8.36
CA ASP A 34 -15.23 -18.66 8.57
C ASP A 34 -15.57 -19.40 7.27
N ILE A 35 -14.79 -20.43 6.95
CA ILE A 35 -14.80 -21.09 5.64
C ILE A 35 -16.06 -21.93 5.38
N LEU A 36 -16.75 -22.38 6.43
CA LEU A 36 -17.88 -23.31 6.29
C LEU A 36 -19.07 -22.67 5.56
N PRO A 37 -19.56 -21.47 5.94
CA PRO A 37 -20.56 -20.74 5.16
C PRO A 37 -20.15 -20.43 3.71
N VAL A 38 -18.86 -20.19 3.45
CA VAL A 38 -18.34 -19.93 2.09
C VAL A 38 -18.45 -21.20 1.23
N VAL A 39 -18.01 -22.34 1.74
CA VAL A 39 -18.09 -23.63 1.03
C VAL A 39 -19.54 -24.03 0.76
N LEU A 40 -20.44 -23.72 1.70
CA LEU A 40 -21.89 -23.93 1.55
C LEU A 40 -22.58 -22.87 0.68
N LYS A 41 -21.83 -21.90 0.14
CA LYS A 41 -22.35 -20.76 -0.67
C LYS A 41 -23.41 -19.92 0.04
N LEU A 42 -23.37 -19.89 1.37
CA LEU A 42 -24.28 -19.11 2.20
C LEU A 42 -23.80 -17.68 2.41
N LYS A 43 -22.49 -17.44 2.28
CA LYS A 43 -21.86 -16.12 2.39
C LYS A 43 -20.82 -15.91 1.30
N PRO A 44 -20.67 -14.69 0.75
CA PRO A 44 -19.48 -14.27 0.02
C PRO A 44 -18.21 -14.46 0.86
N TYR A 45 -17.08 -14.70 0.20
CA TYR A 45 -15.79 -14.87 0.87
C TYR A 45 -15.40 -13.63 1.71
N ALA A 46 -15.63 -12.42 1.18
CA ALA A 46 -15.33 -11.18 1.88
C ALA A 46 -16.09 -11.04 3.22
N ASP A 47 -17.31 -11.58 3.31
CA ASP A 47 -18.15 -11.55 4.52
C ASP A 47 -17.78 -12.66 5.53
N ALA A 48 -16.81 -13.52 5.18
CA ALA A 48 -16.30 -14.59 6.04
C ALA A 48 -14.95 -14.24 6.66
N LEU A 49 -14.39 -13.07 6.36
CA LEU A 49 -13.16 -12.54 6.94
C LEU A 49 -13.50 -11.82 8.24
N LEU A 50 -13.04 -12.35 9.37
CA LEU A 50 -13.38 -11.87 10.71
C LEU A 50 -12.13 -11.35 11.41
N TRP A 51 -12.16 -10.07 11.80
CA TRP A 51 -11.11 -9.45 12.61
C TRP A 51 -11.11 -9.99 14.05
N GLN A 52 -9.98 -10.51 14.53
CA GLN A 52 -9.79 -11.14 15.86
C GLN A 52 -8.56 -10.57 16.57
N PRO A 53 -8.57 -9.28 16.97
CA PRO A 53 -7.39 -8.55 17.44
C PRO A 53 -6.66 -9.22 18.62
N GLU A 54 -7.36 -10.04 19.41
CA GLU A 54 -6.80 -10.87 20.49
C GLU A 54 -5.72 -11.87 20.04
N LEU A 55 -5.69 -12.23 18.75
CA LEU A 55 -4.66 -13.10 18.18
C LEU A 55 -3.33 -12.36 17.94
N GLY A 56 -3.37 -11.02 17.89
CA GLY A 56 -2.23 -10.18 17.55
C GLY A 56 -1.79 -10.30 16.08
N MET A 57 -0.92 -9.39 15.66
CA MET A 57 -0.25 -9.47 14.36
C MET A 57 0.94 -10.42 14.46
N ARG A 58 1.03 -11.42 13.58
CA ARG A 58 2.22 -12.30 13.54
C ARG A 58 3.19 -11.80 12.48
N LEU A 59 4.41 -11.49 12.90
CA LEU A 59 5.52 -11.13 12.01
C LEU A 59 6.34 -12.38 11.72
N TRP A 60 6.50 -12.68 10.44
CA TRP A 60 7.30 -13.80 9.95
C TRP A 60 8.46 -13.29 9.12
N ILE A 61 9.68 -13.64 9.52
CA ILE A 61 10.89 -13.32 8.78
C ILE A 61 11.38 -14.57 8.09
N ILE A 62 11.48 -14.54 6.77
CA ILE A 62 11.87 -15.68 5.94
C ILE A 62 13.15 -15.35 5.19
N ASP A 63 14.10 -16.27 5.17
CA ASP A 63 15.27 -16.18 4.30
C ASP A 63 14.81 -16.33 2.84
N ARG A 64 15.10 -15.32 2.01
CA ARG A 64 14.63 -15.26 0.62
C ARG A 64 15.26 -16.31 -0.29
N GLN A 65 16.45 -16.80 0.03
CA GLN A 65 17.15 -17.78 -0.80
C GLN A 65 16.80 -19.21 -0.39
N ALA A 66 16.84 -19.50 0.91
CA ALA A 66 16.59 -20.82 1.47
C ALA A 66 15.09 -21.09 1.76
N PHE A 67 14.26 -20.05 1.72
CA PHE A 67 12.83 -20.09 2.06
C PHE A 67 12.56 -20.68 3.45
N THR A 68 13.47 -20.44 4.39
CA THR A 68 13.39 -20.90 5.79
C THR A 68 12.80 -19.82 6.67
N LEU A 69 11.92 -20.17 7.62
CA LEU A 69 11.57 -19.26 8.71
C LEU A 69 12.82 -18.97 9.55
N VAL A 70 13.23 -17.70 9.61
CA VAL A 70 14.35 -17.20 10.41
C VAL A 70 13.88 -16.91 11.82
N SER A 71 12.77 -16.19 11.95
CA SER A 71 12.20 -15.80 13.24
C SER A 71 10.71 -15.48 13.09
N GLU A 72 10.01 -15.48 14.21
CA GLU A 72 8.63 -15.04 14.30
C GLU A 72 8.34 -14.34 15.63
N GLN A 73 7.40 -13.39 15.62
CA GLN A 73 6.90 -12.74 16.82
C GLN A 73 5.42 -12.38 16.68
N VAL A 74 4.69 -12.38 17.80
CA VAL A 74 3.35 -11.80 17.89
C VAL A 74 3.44 -10.41 18.52
N VAL A 75 2.85 -9.42 17.88
CA VAL A 75 2.84 -8.02 18.32
C VAL A 75 1.41 -7.48 18.36
N GLU A 76 1.26 -6.22 18.78
CA GLU A 76 -0.02 -5.50 18.71
C GLU A 76 -0.66 -5.66 17.32
N PRO A 77 -1.99 -5.87 17.24
CA PRO A 77 -2.67 -6.04 15.96
C PRO A 77 -2.73 -4.73 15.16
N TRP A 78 -2.65 -4.86 13.84
CA TRP A 78 -3.05 -3.85 12.85
C TRP A 78 -3.42 -4.55 11.55
N TYR A 79 -3.95 -3.81 10.59
CA TYR A 79 -4.14 -4.31 9.24
C TYR A 79 -3.35 -3.49 8.22
N GLN A 80 -2.92 -4.12 7.13
CA GLN A 80 -2.30 -3.46 5.99
C GLN A 80 -2.72 -4.15 4.69
N TRP A 81 -2.83 -3.36 3.63
CA TRP A 81 -2.81 -3.89 2.27
C TRP A 81 -1.39 -3.85 1.72
N HIS A 82 -0.77 -2.68 1.69
CA HIS A 82 0.45 -2.45 0.91
C HIS A 82 1.66 -2.01 1.75
N PHE A 83 2.83 -2.23 1.15
CA PHE A 83 4.13 -1.86 1.70
C PHE A 83 4.81 -0.83 0.78
N GLY A 84 5.50 0.13 1.40
CA GLY A 84 6.29 1.15 0.69
C GLY A 84 7.77 0.75 0.57
N ASN A 85 8.66 1.70 0.86
CA ASN A 85 10.09 1.41 0.81
C ASN A 85 10.50 0.33 1.84
N SER A 86 11.52 -0.46 1.51
CA SER A 86 12.14 -1.37 2.47
C SER A 86 13.61 -1.64 2.15
N TYR A 87 14.42 -1.83 3.18
CA TYR A 87 15.87 -2.05 3.08
C TYR A 87 16.42 -2.74 4.33
N VAL A 88 17.70 -3.11 4.29
CA VAL A 88 18.46 -3.57 5.46
C VAL A 88 19.57 -2.57 5.72
N ASP A 89 19.70 -2.12 6.96
CA ASP A 89 20.72 -1.14 7.36
C ASP A 89 22.11 -1.78 7.56
N ALA A 90 23.09 -0.98 7.97
CA ALA A 90 24.45 -1.45 8.23
C ALA A 90 24.57 -2.32 9.50
N GLN A 91 23.59 -2.25 10.40
CA GLN A 91 23.49 -3.06 11.62
C GLN A 91 22.85 -4.42 11.33
N GLY A 92 22.20 -4.58 10.17
CA GLY A 92 21.47 -5.76 9.77
C GLY A 92 19.98 -5.73 10.14
N HIS A 93 19.46 -4.60 10.61
CA HIS A 93 18.04 -4.43 10.91
C HIS A 93 17.25 -4.22 9.62
N ILE A 94 16.02 -4.74 9.61
CA ILE A 94 15.07 -4.54 8.51
C ILE A 94 14.32 -3.23 8.76
N HIS A 95 14.29 -2.38 7.73
CA HIS A 95 13.43 -1.21 7.68
C HIS A 95 12.36 -1.41 6.62
N PHE A 96 11.11 -1.08 6.92
CA PHE A 96 10.05 -1.06 5.91
C PHE A 96 8.94 -0.07 6.23
N GLU A 97 8.27 0.38 5.18
CA GLU A 97 7.07 1.21 5.26
C GLU A 97 5.82 0.37 5.01
N SER A 98 4.71 0.71 5.66
CA SER A 98 3.42 0.08 5.42
C SER A 98 2.29 1.06 5.63
N VAL A 99 1.25 0.96 4.79
CA VAL A 99 -0.01 1.67 5.03
C VAL A 99 -0.81 0.87 6.05
N ARG A 100 -0.87 1.41 7.27
CA ARG A 100 -1.48 0.79 8.44
C ARG A 100 -2.89 1.31 8.69
N TYR A 101 -3.77 0.37 8.98
CA TYR A 101 -5.10 0.56 9.54
C TYR A 101 -5.14 -0.02 10.96
N ASP A 102 -5.90 0.60 11.86
CA ASP A 102 -6.06 0.12 13.24
C ASP A 102 -6.84 -1.21 13.31
N ASP A 103 -7.73 -1.44 12.34
CA ASP A 103 -8.53 -2.64 12.20
C ASP A 103 -8.80 -2.98 10.72
N PHE A 104 -9.69 -3.95 10.47
CA PHE A 104 -10.05 -4.42 9.13
C PHE A 104 -11.28 -3.71 8.52
N ALA A 105 -11.69 -2.54 9.03
CA ALA A 105 -12.81 -1.76 8.47
C ALA A 105 -12.57 -1.32 7.02
N THR A 106 -11.31 -1.31 6.56
CA THR A 106 -10.95 -1.05 5.16
C THR A 106 -11.62 -2.01 4.17
N ASN A 107 -11.86 -3.27 4.56
CA ASN A 107 -12.58 -4.23 3.71
C ASN A 107 -14.05 -3.85 3.50
N GLU A 108 -14.68 -3.31 4.54
CA GLU A 108 -16.04 -2.76 4.44
C GLU A 108 -16.06 -1.51 3.56
N TYR A 109 -15.12 -0.58 3.78
CA TYR A 109 -14.97 0.61 2.94
C TYR A 109 -14.80 0.25 1.45
N LEU A 110 -13.98 -0.74 1.11
CA LEU A 110 -13.82 -1.21 -0.27
C LEU A 110 -15.09 -1.84 -0.84
N ARG A 111 -15.87 -2.54 -0.02
CA ARG A 111 -17.19 -3.07 -0.42
C ARG A 111 -18.16 -1.94 -0.76
N GLU A 112 -18.18 -0.90 0.05
CA GLU A 112 -19.00 0.29 -0.16
C GLU A 112 -18.55 1.10 -1.39
N MET A 113 -17.25 1.23 -1.62
CA MET A 113 -16.66 1.90 -2.78
C MET A 113 -17.18 1.30 -4.09
N ALA A 114 -17.33 -0.02 -4.16
CA ALA A 114 -17.89 -0.71 -5.32
C ALA A 114 -19.37 -0.33 -5.61
N THR A 115 -20.09 0.23 -4.63
CA THR A 115 -21.46 0.74 -4.79
C THR A 115 -21.51 2.24 -5.13
N GLY A 116 -20.37 2.93 -5.09
CA GLY A 116 -20.25 4.37 -5.27
C GLY A 116 -20.71 5.21 -4.08
N ARG A 117 -20.94 4.58 -2.91
CA ARG A 117 -21.41 5.25 -1.68
C ARG A 117 -20.68 4.70 -0.47
N THR A 118 -19.66 5.43 -0.01
CA THR A 118 -18.92 5.11 1.21
C THR A 118 -19.47 5.87 2.40
N HIS A 119 -19.38 5.24 3.57
CA HIS A 119 -19.71 5.81 4.88
C HIS A 119 -18.88 5.18 6.01
N THR A 120 -18.27 4.02 5.79
CA THR A 120 -17.32 3.43 6.73
C THR A 120 -16.04 4.25 6.78
N ALA A 121 -15.72 4.78 7.96
CA ALA A 121 -14.47 5.45 8.19
C ALA A 121 -13.32 4.43 8.23
N SER A 122 -12.36 4.56 7.32
CA SER A 122 -11.16 3.74 7.29
C SER A 122 -9.93 4.60 7.04
N LEU A 123 -9.09 4.76 8.08
CA LEU A 123 -7.91 5.61 8.04
C LEU A 123 -6.65 4.77 7.83
N GLY A 124 -6.15 4.73 6.61
CA GLY A 124 -4.83 4.19 6.29
C GLY A 124 -3.77 5.27 6.46
N THR A 125 -2.74 5.04 7.28
CA THR A 125 -1.62 5.97 7.50
C THR A 125 -0.30 5.32 7.16
N LEU A 126 0.70 6.06 6.69
CA LEU A 126 2.01 5.49 6.37
C LEU A 126 2.85 5.38 7.64
N TRP A 127 3.32 4.18 7.93
CA TRP A 127 4.19 3.90 9.07
C TRP A 127 5.54 3.38 8.60
N HIS A 128 6.60 3.81 9.29
CA HIS A 128 7.94 3.23 9.17
C HIS A 128 8.20 2.30 10.36
N PHE A 129 8.72 1.11 10.08
CA PHE A 129 9.08 0.09 11.06
C PHE A 129 10.56 -0.26 10.96
N GLU A 130 11.17 -0.51 12.12
CA GLU A 130 12.50 -1.12 12.26
C GLU A 130 12.36 -2.43 13.02
N LEU A 131 12.95 -3.50 12.49
CA LEU A 131 12.79 -4.86 13.00
C LEU A 131 14.13 -5.61 13.02
N ASP A 132 14.40 -6.30 14.13
CA ASP A 132 15.50 -7.27 14.20
C ASP A 132 15.11 -8.57 13.49
N PRO A 133 15.84 -8.99 12.44
CA PRO A 133 15.45 -10.16 11.64
C PRO A 133 15.59 -11.50 12.38
N HIS A 134 16.40 -11.59 13.44
CA HIS A 134 16.70 -12.84 14.12
C HIS A 134 15.74 -13.17 15.26
N SER A 135 15.08 -12.15 15.81
CA SER A 135 14.08 -12.26 16.88
C SER A 135 12.68 -11.84 16.43
N ALA A 136 12.55 -11.23 15.25
CA ALA A 136 11.35 -10.55 14.76
C ALA A 136 10.89 -9.40 15.68
N GLN A 137 11.77 -8.91 16.55
CA GLN A 137 11.47 -7.83 17.47
C GLN A 137 11.28 -6.51 16.72
N LEU A 138 10.14 -5.86 16.90
CA LEU A 138 9.97 -4.45 16.51
C LEU A 138 10.83 -3.57 17.43
N LEU A 139 11.88 -2.97 16.86
CA LEU A 139 12.82 -2.08 17.55
C LEU A 139 12.27 -0.65 17.57
N HIS A 140 11.66 -0.21 16.46
CA HIS A 140 11.08 1.12 16.32
C HIS A 140 9.85 1.08 15.41
N ARG A 141 8.93 2.03 15.63
CA ARG A 141 7.78 2.28 14.77
C ARG A 141 7.36 3.74 14.87
N GLU A 142 7.04 4.34 13.72
CA GLU A 142 6.65 5.74 13.65
C GLU A 142 5.61 5.95 12.55
N CYS A 143 4.55 6.70 12.84
CA CYS A 143 3.62 7.19 11.83
C CYS A 143 4.27 8.38 11.12
N VAL A 144 4.66 8.18 9.87
CA VAL A 144 5.39 9.19 9.07
C VAL A 144 4.45 10.04 8.21
N VAL A 145 3.29 9.49 7.82
CA VAL A 145 2.19 10.25 7.20
C VAL A 145 0.90 9.96 7.95
N ASN A 146 0.49 10.90 8.80
CA ASN A 146 -0.74 10.81 9.61
C ASN A 146 -1.96 11.38 8.87
N GLU A 147 -2.12 10.98 7.62
CA GLU A 147 -3.24 11.34 6.74
C GLU A 147 -3.70 10.10 5.98
N SER A 148 -4.96 10.09 5.55
CA SER A 148 -5.53 8.97 4.79
C SER A 148 -4.77 8.79 3.48
N CYS A 149 -4.09 7.66 3.36
CA CYS A 149 -3.24 7.32 2.24
C CYS A 149 -3.35 5.84 1.86
N GLU A 150 -2.93 5.51 0.64
CA GLU A 150 -2.77 4.15 0.14
C GLU A 150 -1.90 4.13 -1.13
N PHE A 151 -1.65 2.94 -1.68
CA PHE A 151 -0.88 2.68 -2.89
C PHE A 151 0.53 3.26 -2.85
N PRO A 152 1.34 2.94 -1.82
CA PRO A 152 2.73 3.36 -1.77
C PRO A 152 3.53 2.68 -2.89
N VAL A 153 4.30 3.47 -3.63
CA VAL A 153 5.15 3.04 -4.74
C VAL A 153 6.51 3.72 -4.58
N ILE A 154 7.57 2.99 -4.92
CA ILE A 154 8.94 3.54 -5.02
C ILE A 154 9.51 3.30 -6.42
N ALA A 155 10.57 4.02 -6.76
CA ALA A 155 11.28 3.80 -8.00
C ALA A 155 11.95 2.42 -8.00
N ALA A 156 11.90 1.72 -9.13
CA ALA A 156 12.50 0.38 -9.22
C ALA A 156 14.01 0.36 -8.98
N ALA A 157 14.71 1.48 -9.23
CA ALA A 157 16.13 1.63 -8.95
C ALA A 157 16.43 1.77 -7.45
N ASP A 158 15.43 2.14 -6.64
CA ASP A 158 15.58 2.42 -5.22
C ASP A 158 15.16 1.24 -4.33
N TYR A 159 14.73 0.11 -4.90
CA TYR A 159 14.44 -1.10 -4.12
C TYR A 159 15.65 -1.50 -3.28
N GLY A 160 15.44 -1.65 -1.97
CA GLY A 160 16.49 -2.00 -1.02
C GLY A 160 17.39 -0.83 -0.61
N GLN A 161 17.10 0.41 -1.04
CA GLN A 161 17.87 1.60 -0.67
C GLN A 161 17.22 2.34 0.50
N ALA A 162 18.07 2.85 1.39
CA ALA A 162 17.64 3.80 2.40
C ALA A 162 17.27 5.14 1.75
N ASN A 163 16.33 5.88 2.36
CA ASN A 163 15.91 7.22 1.93
C ASN A 163 15.31 7.32 0.52
N ALA A 164 14.76 6.22 -0.03
CA ALA A 164 13.98 6.31 -1.25
C ALA A 164 12.73 7.19 -1.04
N PRO A 165 12.36 8.05 -2.00
CA PRO A 165 11.07 8.71 -2.00
C PRO A 165 9.95 7.67 -2.17
N THR A 166 8.88 7.83 -1.40
CA THR A 166 7.67 7.00 -1.51
C THR A 166 6.54 7.85 -2.06
N TRP A 167 6.04 7.50 -3.23
CA TRP A 167 4.85 8.10 -3.84
C TRP A 167 3.62 7.33 -3.40
N LEU A 168 2.51 8.03 -3.15
CA LEU A 168 1.27 7.40 -2.66
C LEU A 168 0.07 8.24 -3.06
N ASN A 169 -1.11 7.64 -3.02
CA ASN A 169 -2.33 8.42 -3.06
C ASN A 169 -2.70 8.94 -1.67
N LEU A 170 -3.30 10.13 -1.65
CA LEU A 170 -3.83 10.78 -0.45
C LEU A 170 -5.32 11.06 -0.65
N ARG A 171 -6.09 11.14 0.42
CA ARG A 171 -7.44 11.72 0.36
C ARG A 171 -7.36 13.23 0.09
N HIS A 172 -8.39 13.82 -0.55
CA HIS A 172 -8.46 15.27 -0.71
C HIS A 172 -8.31 16.00 0.63
N LEU A 173 -7.54 17.09 0.62
CA LEU A 173 -7.44 17.98 1.76
C LEU A 173 -8.82 18.51 2.19
N GLY A 174 -9.13 18.36 3.47
CA GLY A 174 -10.35 18.88 4.08
C GLY A 174 -11.63 18.07 3.82
N SER A 175 -11.58 16.96 3.09
CA SER A 175 -12.75 16.08 2.96
C SER A 175 -12.99 15.25 4.23
N ASN A 176 -14.15 14.57 4.30
CA ASN A 176 -14.49 13.73 5.44
C ASN A 176 -14.00 12.29 5.22
N LEU A 177 -13.50 11.68 6.29
CA LEU A 177 -13.13 10.27 6.28
C LEU A 177 -14.38 9.40 6.05
N GLY A 178 -14.28 8.45 5.13
CA GLY A 178 -15.39 7.56 4.77
C GLY A 178 -16.39 8.12 3.78
N GLU A 179 -16.39 9.42 3.47
CA GLU A 179 -17.31 10.03 2.49
C GLU A 179 -16.65 10.42 1.16
N ASP A 180 -15.32 10.28 1.08
CA ASP A 180 -14.50 10.63 -0.09
C ASP A 180 -13.50 9.50 -0.40
N TYR A 181 -12.99 9.52 -1.62
CA TYR A 181 -11.95 8.59 -2.09
C TYR A 181 -10.55 9.22 -1.97
N LEU A 182 -9.54 8.45 -2.41
CA LEU A 182 -8.20 8.97 -2.60
C LEU A 182 -8.21 9.89 -3.84
N GLY A 183 -7.89 11.16 -3.62
CA GLY A 183 -8.06 12.25 -4.58
C GLY A 183 -6.78 13.01 -4.91
N GLU A 184 -5.70 12.73 -4.20
CA GLU A 184 -4.42 13.43 -4.33
C GLU A 184 -3.27 12.45 -4.60
N ILE A 185 -2.14 12.97 -5.07
CA ILE A 185 -0.87 12.24 -5.17
C ILE A 185 0.13 12.94 -4.25
N GLY A 186 0.73 12.18 -3.35
CA GLY A 186 1.77 12.60 -2.42
C GLY A 186 3.13 11.97 -2.74
N CYS A 187 4.18 12.60 -2.23
CA CYS A 187 5.53 12.04 -2.14
C CYS A 187 6.07 12.29 -0.74
N TRP A 188 6.28 11.22 0.02
CA TRP A 188 6.98 11.24 1.30
C TRP A 188 8.47 11.07 1.07
N HIS A 189 9.27 12.05 1.48
CA HIS A 189 10.72 12.00 1.36
C HIS A 189 11.39 12.90 2.41
N GLN A 190 12.40 12.35 3.11
CA GLN A 190 13.24 13.10 4.06
C GLN A 190 12.45 13.90 5.13
N GLY A 191 11.40 13.30 5.70
CA GLY A 191 10.62 13.95 6.76
C GLY A 191 9.59 14.96 6.25
N ARG A 192 9.39 15.06 4.92
CA ARG A 192 8.44 15.98 4.31
C ARG A 192 7.49 15.25 3.36
N LEU A 193 6.21 15.58 3.47
CA LEU A 193 5.18 15.18 2.52
C LEU A 193 4.95 16.31 1.51
N HIS A 194 5.31 16.06 0.26
CA HIS A 194 4.97 16.89 -0.90
C HIS A 194 3.68 16.36 -1.52
N ARG A 195 2.86 17.22 -2.16
CA ARG A 195 1.64 16.76 -2.83
C ARG A 195 1.20 17.66 -3.98
N THR A 196 0.45 17.09 -4.91
CA THR A 196 -0.38 17.84 -5.85
C THR A 196 -1.84 17.81 -5.40
N GLN A 197 -2.50 18.96 -5.46
CA GLN A 197 -3.92 19.08 -5.18
C GLN A 197 -4.72 18.90 -6.46
N PHE A 198 -5.86 18.21 -6.34
CA PHE A 198 -6.82 18.05 -7.41
C PHE A 198 -8.12 18.75 -7.05
N ALA A 199 -8.93 19.04 -8.06
CA ALA A 199 -10.28 19.50 -7.79
C ALA A 199 -11.11 18.34 -7.19
N ALA A 200 -12.10 18.63 -6.33
CA ALA A 200 -12.86 17.62 -5.59
C ALA A 200 -13.62 16.54 -6.42
N HIS A 201 -13.67 16.71 -7.74
CA HIS A 201 -14.30 15.81 -8.70
C HIS A 201 -13.26 15.00 -9.50
N GLN A 202 -11.97 15.18 -9.24
CA GLN A 202 -10.86 14.52 -9.93
C GLN A 202 -10.19 13.53 -9.00
N TYR A 203 -9.97 12.31 -9.50
CA TYR A 203 -9.47 11.20 -8.70
C TYR A 203 -8.34 10.51 -9.46
N PRO A 204 -7.07 10.68 -9.04
CA PRO A 204 -5.95 9.95 -9.60
C PRO A 204 -5.98 8.49 -9.15
N SER A 205 -5.63 7.58 -10.07
CA SER A 205 -5.30 6.19 -9.76
C SER A 205 -3.92 6.10 -9.09
N GLU A 206 -3.46 4.88 -8.78
CA GLU A 206 -2.12 4.60 -8.26
C GLU A 206 -1.04 5.37 -9.04
N PRO A 207 -0.18 6.16 -8.36
CA PRO A 207 0.94 6.83 -9.02
C PRO A 207 2.00 5.81 -9.42
N ILE A 208 2.40 5.83 -10.69
CA ILE A 208 3.44 4.94 -11.22
C ILE A 208 4.72 5.74 -11.44
N HIS A 209 5.82 5.31 -10.82
CA HIS A 209 7.14 5.85 -11.10
C HIS A 209 7.68 5.30 -12.43
N VAL A 210 8.12 6.20 -13.31
CA VAL A 210 8.64 5.88 -14.63
C VAL A 210 10.04 6.48 -14.80
N GLN A 211 11.05 5.61 -14.91
CA GLN A 211 12.41 6.02 -15.26
C GLN A 211 12.61 5.99 -16.77
N THR A 212 13.14 7.08 -17.33
CA THR A 212 13.51 7.20 -18.74
C THR A 212 14.92 7.77 -18.88
N ALA A 213 15.44 7.82 -20.11
CA ALA A 213 16.71 8.48 -20.40
C ALA A 213 16.68 10.01 -20.18
N SER A 214 15.49 10.63 -20.25
CA SER A 214 15.32 12.07 -20.07
C SER A 214 15.03 12.49 -18.63
N GLY A 215 14.79 11.54 -17.73
CA GLY A 215 14.46 11.82 -16.33
C GLY A 215 13.52 10.79 -15.70
N ALA A 216 13.08 11.12 -14.49
CA ALA A 216 12.12 10.37 -13.71
C ALA A 216 10.76 11.08 -13.70
N TRP A 217 9.69 10.31 -13.85
CA TRP A 217 8.34 10.83 -13.98
C TRP A 217 7.39 10.09 -13.04
N ILE A 218 6.35 10.78 -12.60
CA ILE A 218 5.17 10.15 -12.01
C ILE A 218 4.05 10.24 -13.03
N VAL A 219 3.36 9.13 -13.25
CA VAL A 219 2.20 9.08 -14.13
C VAL A 219 1.00 8.52 -13.40
N SER A 220 -0.19 9.02 -13.72
CA SER A 220 -1.44 8.48 -13.23
C SER A 220 -2.57 8.74 -14.23
N VAL A 221 -3.57 7.85 -14.21
CA VAL A 221 -4.86 8.11 -14.85
C VAL A 221 -5.72 8.87 -13.86
N VAL A 222 -6.15 10.06 -14.26
CA VAL A 222 -7.00 10.96 -13.46
C VAL A 222 -8.41 10.90 -14.02
N SER A 223 -9.36 10.49 -13.19
CA SER A 223 -10.77 10.36 -13.56
C SER A 223 -11.57 11.55 -13.04
N ASP A 224 -12.28 12.21 -13.93
CA ASP A 224 -13.10 13.38 -13.65
C ASP A 224 -14.58 12.98 -13.62
N THR A 225 -15.19 13.04 -12.43
CA THR A 225 -16.58 12.64 -12.19
C THR A 225 -17.59 13.68 -12.65
N GLN A 226 -17.18 14.93 -12.89
CA GLN A 226 -18.06 15.99 -13.40
C GLN A 226 -18.15 15.94 -14.93
N GLN A 227 -17.03 15.73 -15.60
CA GLN A 227 -16.92 15.65 -17.05
C GLN A 227 -17.16 14.23 -17.59
N HIS A 228 -17.20 13.22 -16.71
CA HIS A 228 -17.32 11.80 -17.06
C HIS A 228 -16.26 11.36 -18.09
N SER A 229 -15.01 11.79 -17.87
CA SER A 229 -13.87 11.48 -18.72
C SER A 229 -12.63 11.20 -17.86
N SER A 230 -11.58 10.70 -18.50
CA SER A 230 -10.29 10.51 -17.84
C SER A 230 -9.17 11.11 -18.68
N GLU A 231 -8.09 11.44 -18.02
CA GLU A 231 -6.86 11.93 -18.64
C GLU A 231 -5.66 11.15 -18.07
N PHE A 232 -4.60 11.00 -18.86
CA PHE A 232 -3.31 10.49 -18.39
C PHE A 232 -2.38 11.66 -18.12
N TRP A 233 -2.01 11.87 -16.87
CA TRP A 233 -1.21 13.00 -16.43
C TRP A 233 0.22 12.55 -16.14
N ILE A 234 1.18 13.44 -16.43
CA ILE A 234 2.61 13.20 -16.27
C ILE A 234 3.19 14.36 -15.47
N TRP A 235 3.89 14.04 -14.39
CA TRP A 235 4.63 14.98 -13.55
C TRP A 235 6.12 14.67 -13.59
N ASP A 236 6.95 15.69 -13.45
CA ASP A 236 8.35 15.51 -13.07
C ASP A 236 8.40 14.95 -11.65
N ALA A 237 9.06 13.80 -11.46
CA ALA A 237 9.09 13.13 -10.15
C ALA A 237 9.79 13.96 -9.06
N SER A 238 10.66 14.90 -9.44
CA SER A 238 11.34 15.81 -8.51
C SER A 238 10.52 17.04 -8.12
N ALA A 239 9.39 17.28 -8.79
CA ALA A 239 8.58 18.48 -8.64
C ALA A 239 7.08 18.16 -8.63
N ILE A 240 6.65 17.21 -7.81
CA ILE A 240 5.24 16.79 -7.73
C ILE A 240 4.27 17.91 -7.32
N GLU A 241 4.78 18.97 -6.66
CA GLU A 241 3.97 20.15 -6.28
C GLU A 241 3.76 21.12 -7.47
N ALA A 242 4.45 20.92 -8.60
CA ALA A 242 4.24 21.68 -9.82
C ALA A 242 3.10 21.11 -10.65
N GLU A 243 2.60 21.92 -11.60
CA GLU A 243 1.64 21.45 -12.60
C GLU A 243 2.21 20.28 -13.41
N PRO A 244 1.38 19.30 -13.83
CA PRO A 244 1.83 18.22 -14.69
C PRO A 244 2.40 18.79 -15.99
N VAL A 245 3.52 18.23 -16.43
CA VAL A 245 4.19 18.62 -17.68
C VAL A 245 3.40 18.21 -18.92
N CYS A 246 2.50 17.24 -18.78
CA CYS A 246 1.62 16.78 -19.85
C CYS A 246 0.31 16.22 -19.28
N ARG A 247 -0.80 16.47 -19.99
CA ARG A 247 -2.11 15.85 -19.75
C ARG A 247 -2.62 15.35 -21.10
N LEU A 248 -2.98 14.07 -21.17
CA LEU A 248 -3.48 13.41 -22.38
C LEU A 248 -4.92 12.96 -22.18
N GLY A 249 -5.86 13.54 -22.92
CA GLY A 249 -7.26 13.13 -22.88
C GLY A 249 -7.45 11.68 -23.34
N LEU A 250 -8.23 10.91 -22.58
CA LEU A 250 -8.61 9.54 -22.91
C LEU A 250 -10.02 9.53 -23.52
N PRO A 251 -10.33 8.58 -24.44
CA PRO A 251 -11.59 8.59 -25.18
C PRO A 251 -12.83 8.24 -24.33
N GLN A 252 -12.63 7.76 -23.11
CA GLN A 252 -13.69 7.36 -22.19
C GLN A 252 -13.22 7.48 -20.75
N LEU A 253 -14.18 7.52 -19.81
CA LEU A 253 -13.93 7.37 -18.39
C LEU A 253 -13.27 6.01 -18.11
N ILE A 254 -12.15 6.03 -17.41
CA ILE A 254 -11.53 4.86 -16.79
C ILE A 254 -11.98 4.85 -15.32
N PRO A 255 -12.72 3.82 -14.87
CA PRO A 255 -13.08 3.69 -13.46
C PRO A 255 -11.84 3.60 -12.57
N LEU A 256 -11.97 3.98 -11.30
CA LEU A 256 -10.89 3.81 -10.32
C LEU A 256 -10.45 2.35 -10.27
N GLY A 257 -9.17 2.14 -10.59
CA GLY A 257 -8.53 0.83 -10.61
C GLY A 257 -7.77 0.54 -9.33
N PHE A 258 -6.95 -0.51 -9.40
CA PHE A 258 -5.98 -0.86 -8.37
C PHE A 258 -4.58 -0.62 -8.93
N HIS A 259 -3.81 -1.69 -9.13
CA HIS A 259 -2.41 -1.59 -9.49
C HIS A 259 -2.14 -1.44 -10.99
N GLY A 260 -1.06 -0.77 -11.30
CA GLY A 260 -0.44 -0.68 -12.61
C GLY A 260 1.03 -1.04 -12.59
N THR A 261 1.63 -1.14 -13.76
CA THR A 261 3.08 -1.21 -13.89
C THR A 261 3.51 -0.55 -15.18
N TRP A 262 4.71 0.02 -15.18
CA TRP A 262 5.33 0.55 -16.39
C TRP A 262 6.29 -0.48 -16.99
N ALA A 263 6.01 -0.89 -18.22
CA ALA A 263 6.93 -1.68 -19.01
C ALA A 263 7.60 -0.79 -20.07
N ALA A 264 8.88 -0.52 -19.90
CA ALA A 264 9.66 0.14 -20.95
C ALA A 264 9.72 -0.74 -22.21
N CYS A 265 9.65 -0.12 -23.38
CA CYS A 265 9.93 -0.82 -24.63
C CYS A 265 11.42 -1.22 -24.63
N PRO A 266 11.77 -2.48 -24.91
CA PRO A 266 13.15 -2.94 -24.96
C PRO A 266 13.98 -2.29 -26.06
#